data_AF-A0A2H3B0H6-F1
#
_entry.id   AF-A0A2H3B0H6-F1
#
_cell.length_a   1.000
_cell.length_b   1.000
_cell.length_c   1.000
_cell.angle_alpha   90.00
_cell.angle_beta   90.00
_cell.angle_gamma   90.00
#
_symmetry.space_group_name_H-M   'P 1'
#
loop_
_entity.id
_entity.type
_entity.pdbx_description
1 polymer ?
#
loop_
_entity_poly.entity_id
_entity_poly.type
_entity_poly.pdbx_seq_one_letter_code
_entity_poly.pdbx_strand_id
1 'polypeptide(L)'
;MLNDALINVSIHITTFGSPRIGNQAFADFVDSSFSNGSYARITNEADPVPHVPPTFYVHTQGEVHLGEEGAMACEGQENESAGCADGVGLLALATGINDHTGPYFDGISFGQDQCLN
;
A
#
# COMPACT_ATOMS: atom_id res chain seq x y z
N MET A 1 -18.81 -6.95 10.50
CA MET A 1 -17.53 -6.88 9.77
C MET A 1 -17.64 -7.63 8.45
N LEU A 2 -16.82 -7.33 7.45
CA LEU A 2 -16.87 -8.05 6.17
C LEU A 2 -16.73 -9.57 6.37
N ASN A 3 -15.82 -9.98 7.24
CA ASN A 3 -15.59 -11.39 7.56
C ASN A 3 -16.75 -12.06 8.33
N ASP A 4 -17.58 -11.29 9.04
CA ASP A 4 -18.79 -11.83 9.70
C ASP A 4 -19.89 -12.15 8.68
N ALA A 5 -19.94 -11.40 7.58
CA ALA A 5 -20.91 -11.61 6.50
C ALA A 5 -20.56 -12.82 5.62
N LEU A 6 -19.31 -13.27 5.64
CA LEU A 6 -18.78 -14.35 4.81
C LEU A 6 -18.38 -15.56 5.66
N ILE A 7 -19.35 -16.08 6.41
CA ILE A 7 -19.16 -17.23 7.32
C ILE A 7 -18.60 -18.42 6.51
N ASN A 8 -17.40 -18.89 6.89
CA ASN A 8 -16.60 -19.95 6.24
C ASN A 8 -15.75 -19.54 5.02
N VAL A 9 -15.49 -18.26 4.81
CA VAL A 9 -14.50 -17.80 3.81
C VAL A 9 -13.34 -17.12 4.53
N SER A 10 -12.11 -17.58 4.26
CA SER A 10 -10.90 -16.87 4.65
C SER A 10 -10.43 -16.02 3.49
N ILE A 11 -10.32 -14.71 3.71
CA ILE A 11 -9.86 -13.75 2.71
C ILE A 11 -8.49 -13.23 3.14
N HIS A 12 -7.53 -13.25 2.23
CA HIS A 12 -6.25 -12.56 2.36
C HIS A 12 -6.11 -11.60 1.19
N ILE A 13 -5.68 -10.37 1.48
CA ILE A 13 -5.54 -9.31 0.49
C ILE A 13 -4.13 -8.75 0.58
N THR A 14 -3.44 -8.72 -0.55
CA THR A 14 -2.19 -7.98 -0.72
C THR A 14 -2.35 -7.10 -1.94
N THR A 15 -2.10 -5.80 -1.76
CA THR A 15 -2.11 -4.82 -2.85
C THR A 15 -0.70 -4.27 -3.05
N PHE A 16 -0.38 -3.87 -4.27
CA PHE A 16 0.92 -3.32 -4.65
C PHE A 16 0.70 -1.95 -5.28
N GLY A 17 1.41 -0.92 -4.79
CA GLY A 17 1.30 0.45 -5.30
C GLY A 17 -0.14 1.00 -5.22
N SER A 18 -0.93 0.58 -4.23
CA SER A 18 -2.34 0.97 -4.16
C SER A 18 -2.49 2.47 -3.87
N PRO A 19 -3.32 3.20 -4.62
CA PRO A 19 -3.70 4.56 -4.27
C PRO A 19 -4.58 4.59 -3.02
N ARG A 20 -4.81 5.78 -2.47
CA ARG A 20 -5.87 5.99 -1.47
C ARG A 20 -7.23 5.71 -2.12
N ILE A 21 -8.17 5.15 -1.35
CA ILE A 21 -9.45 4.66 -1.92
C ILE A 21 -10.66 5.38 -1.34
N GLY A 22 -10.74 5.48 -0.01
CA GLY A 22 -11.91 5.99 0.69
C GLY A 22 -11.55 7.04 1.73
N ASN A 23 -12.55 7.51 2.45
CA ASN A 23 -12.36 8.41 3.60
C ASN A 23 -12.01 7.62 4.88
N GLN A 24 -11.88 8.31 6.01
CA GLN A 24 -11.60 7.69 7.32
C GLN A 24 -12.55 6.54 7.66
N ALA A 25 -13.87 6.72 7.44
CA ALA A 25 -14.85 5.69 7.76
C ALA A 25 -14.67 4.41 6.93
N PHE A 26 -14.20 4.55 5.68
CA PHE A 26 -13.83 3.41 4.86
C PHE A 26 -12.57 2.72 5.38
N ALA A 27 -11.53 3.49 5.73
CA ALA A 27 -10.28 2.94 6.27
C ALA A 27 -10.55 2.14 7.55
N ASP A 28 -11.30 2.72 8.50
CA ASP A 28 -11.68 2.08 9.76
C ASP A 28 -12.50 0.80 9.52
N PHE A 29 -13.41 0.80 8.54
CA PHE A 29 -14.20 -0.37 8.18
C PHE A 29 -13.34 -1.53 7.68
N VAL A 30 -12.35 -1.25 6.83
CA VAL A 30 -11.42 -2.27 6.31
C VAL A 30 -10.52 -2.78 7.43
N ASP A 31 -9.89 -1.89 8.19
CA ASP A 31 -8.95 -2.25 9.27
C ASP A 31 -9.62 -3.16 10.29
N SER A 32 -10.83 -2.77 10.71
CA SER A 32 -11.61 -3.57 11.64
C SER A 32 -12.03 -4.91 11.01
N SER A 33 -12.33 -4.94 9.70
CA SER A 33 -12.73 -6.16 8.97
C SER A 33 -11.61 -7.17 8.81
N PHE A 34 -10.36 -6.71 8.73
CA PHE A 34 -9.16 -7.54 8.56
C PHE A 34 -8.21 -7.45 9.76
N SER A 35 -8.77 -7.26 10.97
CA SER A 35 -8.03 -7.12 12.23
C SER A 35 -7.15 -8.33 12.62
N ASN A 36 -7.29 -9.46 11.91
CA ASN A 36 -6.43 -10.64 12.05
C ASN A 36 -5.12 -10.56 11.25
N GLY A 37 -4.81 -9.43 10.61
CA GLY A 37 -3.58 -9.25 9.82
C GLY A 37 -3.63 -9.88 8.44
N SER A 38 -4.82 -10.16 7.89
CA SER A 38 -4.99 -10.73 6.55
C SER A 38 -5.04 -9.69 5.42
N TYR A 39 -4.70 -8.43 5.73
CA TYR A 39 -4.65 -7.33 4.78
C TYR A 39 -3.28 -6.66 4.81
N ALA A 40 -2.66 -6.51 3.63
CA ALA A 40 -1.38 -5.83 3.47
C ALA A 40 -1.38 -4.89 2.25
N ARG A 41 -0.71 -3.75 2.41
CA ARG A 41 -0.42 -2.78 1.35
C ARG A 41 1.08 -2.70 1.13
N ILE A 42 1.54 -3.06 -0.05
CA ILE A 42 2.95 -2.97 -0.41
C ILE A 42 3.17 -1.67 -1.19
N THR A 43 4.02 -0.80 -0.65
CA THR A 43 4.47 0.45 -1.30
C THR A 43 5.95 0.33 -1.65
N ASN A 44 6.42 1.07 -2.64
CA ASN A 44 7.78 0.90 -3.18
C ASN A 44 8.45 2.24 -3.42
N GLU A 45 9.59 2.47 -2.78
CA GLU A 45 10.48 3.62 -2.93
C GLU A 45 9.68 4.94 -3.09
N ALA A 46 9.87 5.68 -4.18
CA ALA A 46 9.16 6.92 -4.45
C ALA A 46 7.92 6.74 -5.36
N ASP A 47 7.28 5.57 -5.33
CA ASP A 47 6.03 5.31 -6.09
C ASP A 47 5.00 6.42 -5.80
N PRO A 48 4.55 7.18 -6.81
CA PRO A 48 3.64 8.28 -6.63
C PRO A 48 2.19 7.86 -6.39
N VAL A 49 1.84 6.60 -6.70
CA VAL A 49 0.44 6.15 -6.69
C VAL A 49 -0.13 6.10 -5.27
N PRO A 50 0.58 5.60 -4.25
CA PRO A 50 0.16 5.72 -2.85
C PRO A 50 -0.16 7.15 -2.39
N HIS A 51 0.44 8.18 -2.99
CA HIS A 51 0.21 9.58 -2.61
C HIS A 51 -1.03 10.20 -3.25
N VAL A 52 -1.75 9.47 -4.12
CA VAL A 52 -2.98 9.95 -4.77
C VAL A 52 -4.19 9.09 -4.45
N PRO A 53 -5.41 9.66 -4.42
CA PRO A 53 -5.70 11.08 -4.25
C PRO A 53 -5.13 11.65 -2.92
N PRO A 54 -5.19 12.99 -2.71
CA PRO A 54 -4.68 13.63 -1.49
C PRO A 54 -5.40 13.17 -0.21
N THR A 55 -4.90 13.59 0.95
CA THR A 55 -5.27 13.15 2.32
C THR A 55 -6.71 13.46 2.77
N PHE A 56 -7.59 13.93 1.88
CA PHE A 56 -9.05 13.83 2.09
C PHE A 56 -9.54 12.37 1.96
N TYR A 57 -8.70 11.51 1.41
CA TYR A 57 -8.79 10.07 1.44
C TYR A 57 -7.75 9.53 2.41
N VAL A 58 -7.99 8.35 2.96
CA VAL A 58 -7.18 7.75 4.02
C VAL A 58 -6.87 6.31 3.63
N HIS A 59 -5.62 5.96 3.74
CA HIS A 59 -5.13 4.60 3.65
C HIS A 59 -5.55 3.78 4.85
N THR A 60 -5.84 2.51 4.60
CA THR A 60 -5.96 1.49 5.63
C THR A 60 -4.59 1.15 6.21
N GLN A 61 -4.57 0.57 7.41
CA GLN A 61 -3.34 0.09 8.03
C GLN A 61 -2.72 -1.10 7.28
N GLY A 62 -1.55 -1.55 7.74
CA GLY A 62 -0.88 -2.75 7.21
C GLY A 62 0.03 -2.45 6.03
N GLU A 63 0.61 -1.26 5.99
CA GLU A 63 1.63 -0.93 5.00
C GLU A 63 2.93 -1.69 5.30
N VAL A 64 3.51 -2.25 4.24
CA VAL A 64 4.90 -2.70 4.17
C VAL A 64 5.57 -1.89 3.07
N HIS A 65 6.47 -1.01 3.46
CA HIS A 65 7.19 -0.15 2.54
C HIS A 65 8.51 -0.80 2.13
N LEU A 66 8.76 -0.89 0.83
CA LEU A 66 10.05 -1.30 0.27
C LEU A 66 10.87 -0.03 0.01
N GLY A 67 11.78 0.31 0.93
CA GLY A 67 12.69 1.45 0.77
C GLY A 67 14.15 1.02 0.65
N GLU A 68 15.06 1.99 0.64
CA GLU A 68 16.51 1.77 0.52
C GLU A 68 17.09 0.78 1.55
N GLU A 69 16.55 0.75 2.77
CA GLU A 69 17.00 -0.15 3.86
C GLU A 69 16.31 -1.53 3.84
N GLY A 70 15.42 -1.77 2.87
CA GLY A 70 14.62 -2.97 2.72
C GLY A 70 13.16 -2.80 3.14
N ALA A 71 12.49 -3.93 3.38
CA ALA A 71 11.08 -3.95 3.75
C ALA A 71 10.85 -3.53 5.20
N MET A 72 10.03 -2.49 5.42
CA MET A 72 9.66 -1.97 6.72
C MET A 72 8.15 -2.07 6.93
N ALA A 73 7.72 -2.57 8.10
CA ALA A 73 6.31 -2.51 8.51
C ALA A 73 5.99 -1.11 9.05
N CYS A 74 4.96 -0.49 8.49
CA CYS A 74 4.51 0.85 8.83
C CYS A 74 3.26 0.77 9.70
N GLU A 75 3.41 1.15 10.96
CA GLU A 75 2.36 1.02 11.98
C GLU A 75 1.23 2.03 11.76
N GLY A 76 -0.02 1.53 11.82
CA GLY A 76 -1.21 2.36 11.71
C GLY A 76 -1.55 2.84 10.29
N GLN A 77 -2.42 3.85 10.21
CA GLN A 77 -2.80 4.52 8.97
C GLN A 77 -1.90 5.75 8.75
N GLU A 78 -1.59 6.05 7.49
CA GLU A 78 -0.86 7.26 7.05
C GLU A 78 0.44 7.51 7.87
N ASN A 79 1.29 6.49 7.97
CA ASN A 79 2.50 6.60 8.78
C ASN A 79 3.54 7.50 8.12
N GLU A 80 3.78 8.67 8.72
CA GLU A 80 4.70 9.70 8.21
C GLU A 80 6.18 9.46 8.56
N SER A 81 6.53 8.28 9.10
CA SER A 81 7.93 7.95 9.39
C SER A 81 8.74 7.90 8.10
N ALA A 82 10.01 8.33 8.15
CA ALA A 82 10.88 8.42 6.97
C ALA A 82 11.07 7.08 6.21
N GLY A 83 10.84 5.94 6.87
CA GLY A 83 10.88 4.62 6.25
C GLY A 83 9.54 4.11 5.70
N CYS A 84 8.53 4.97 5.57
CA CYS A 84 7.18 4.67 5.07
C CYS A 84 6.82 5.57 3.88
N ALA A 85 5.84 5.18 3.05
CA ALA A 85 5.55 5.93 1.82
C ALA A 85 5.15 7.38 2.08
N ASP A 86 4.36 7.67 3.11
CA ASP A 86 3.98 9.06 3.41
C ASP A 86 5.17 9.89 3.94
N GLY A 87 6.19 9.25 4.52
CA GLY A 87 7.47 9.89 4.86
C GLY A 87 8.30 10.31 3.65
N VAL A 88 8.14 9.64 2.49
CA VAL A 88 8.78 10.04 1.22
C VAL A 88 8.17 11.35 0.69
N GLY A 89 6.89 11.57 0.95
CA GLY A 89 6.18 12.80 0.64
C GLY A 89 5.96 13.08 -0.85
N LEU A 90 5.47 14.29 -1.14
CA LEU A 90 4.94 14.65 -2.47
C LEU A 90 6.01 14.78 -3.58
N LEU A 91 7.30 14.72 -3.24
CA LEU A 91 8.38 14.67 -4.23
C LEU A 91 8.27 13.40 -5.10
N ALA A 92 7.72 12.31 -4.55
CA ALA A 92 7.39 11.09 -5.27
C ALA A 92 6.62 11.35 -6.58
N LEU A 93 5.67 12.31 -6.58
CA LEU A 93 4.86 12.67 -7.74
C LEU A 93 5.67 13.20 -8.94
N ALA A 94 6.87 13.72 -8.70
CA ALA A 94 7.71 14.29 -9.75
C ALA A 94 8.75 13.31 -10.30
N THR A 95 9.18 12.32 -9.51
CA THR A 95 10.39 11.54 -9.80
C THR A 95 10.23 10.02 -9.79
N GLY A 96 9.19 9.48 -9.16
CA GLY A 96 9.15 8.04 -8.86
C GLY A 96 8.17 7.20 -9.67
N ILE A 97 7.72 7.65 -10.84
CA ILE A 97 6.77 6.88 -11.68
C ILE A 97 7.30 5.49 -12.05
N ASN A 98 8.62 5.33 -12.15
CA ASN A 98 9.23 4.04 -12.45
C ASN A 98 9.14 3.08 -11.25
N ASP A 99 9.20 3.61 -10.02
CA ASP A 99 9.13 2.81 -8.79
C ASP A 99 7.76 2.14 -8.62
N HIS A 100 6.72 2.68 -9.25
CA HIS A 100 5.41 2.02 -9.34
C HIS A 100 5.45 0.67 -10.06
N THR A 101 6.36 0.53 -11.04
CA THR A 101 6.47 -0.72 -11.83
C THR A 101 7.36 -1.76 -11.15
N GLY A 102 8.02 -1.42 -10.05
CA GLY A 102 8.95 -2.27 -9.31
C GLY A 102 10.43 -1.99 -9.63
N PRO A 103 11.35 -2.89 -9.26
CA PRO A 103 11.07 -4.22 -8.72
C PRO A 103 10.46 -4.19 -7.32
N TYR A 104 9.51 -5.08 -7.08
CA TYR A 104 9.04 -5.46 -5.74
C TYR A 104 9.86 -6.68 -5.26
N PHE A 105 9.26 -7.58 -4.47
CA PHE A 105 9.91 -8.79 -3.97
C PHE A 105 10.47 -9.68 -5.09
N ASP A 106 11.61 -10.32 -4.82
CA ASP A 106 12.30 -11.26 -5.72
C ASP A 106 12.63 -10.68 -7.11
N GLY A 107 12.74 -9.35 -7.23
CA GLY A 107 13.02 -8.69 -8.51
C GLY A 107 11.82 -8.71 -9.47
N ILE A 108 10.62 -9.01 -8.98
CA ILE A 108 9.40 -9.06 -9.80
C ILE A 108 8.90 -7.64 -10.04
N SER A 109 8.73 -7.30 -11.32
CA SER A 109 8.18 -6.02 -11.76
C SER A 109 6.83 -6.24 -12.45
N PHE A 110 5.95 -5.25 -12.35
CA PHE A 110 4.63 -5.24 -12.96
C PHE A 110 4.54 -4.16 -14.04
N GLY A 111 3.79 -4.42 -15.11
CA GLY A 111 3.52 -3.43 -16.15
C GLY A 111 3.78 -3.93 -17.56
N GLN A 112 3.39 -3.12 -18.54
CA GLN A 112 3.45 -3.47 -19.96
C GLN A 112 4.87 -3.78 -20.46
N ASP A 113 5.90 -3.15 -19.87
CA ASP A 113 7.30 -3.34 -20.26
C ASP A 113 7.93 -4.61 -19.66
N GLN A 114 7.18 -5.36 -18.85
CA GLN A 114 7.67 -6.54 -18.13
C GLN A 114 7.24 -7.87 -18.78
N CYS A 115 6.56 -7.83 -19.95
CA CYS A 115 6.25 -9.04 -20.70
C CYS A 115 7.52 -9.64 -21.32
N LEU A 116 7.83 -10.90 -20.99
CA LEU A 116 8.92 -11.65 -21.61
C LEU A 116 8.57 -11.94 -23.08
N ASN A 117 9.46 -11.56 -24.00
CA ASN A 117 9.36 -11.90 -25.43
C ASN A 117 9.56 -13.40 -25.68
#